data_AF-A0A938H3H9-F1
#
_entry.id   AF-A0A938H3H9-F1
#
_cell.length_a   1.000
_cell.length_b   1.000
_cell.length_c   1.000
_cell.angle_alpha   90.00
_cell.angle_beta   90.00
_cell.angle_gamma   90.00
#
_symmetry.space_group_name_H-M   'P 1'
#
loop_
_entity.id
_entity.type
_entity.pdbx_description
1 polymer ?
#
loop_
_entity_poly.entity_id
_entity_poly.type
_entity_poly.pdbx_seq_one_letter_code
_entity_poly.pdbx_strand_id
1 'polypeptide(L)'
;MSRPQRTTGNVFADLGFSPEETRHLKVRSTLMMALERIIKARGLTQQQAATLFGVAQPRISDLMCGKIDRFSSDMLIDMLTTAGAEVRVQVRPTRPPATAATRPPSAPTRDSSDRVSRSGRSSGSPRPSPAPRGRSRPASPRPRRSC
;
A
#
# COMPACT_ATOMS: atom_id res chain seq x y z
N MET A 1 -24.26 -22.24 33.24
CA MET A 1 -22.84 -21.82 33.08
C MET A 1 -22.59 -21.57 31.59
N SER A 2 -22.49 -20.31 31.17
CA SER A 2 -22.28 -19.94 29.76
C SER A 2 -20.89 -20.36 29.30
N ARG A 3 -20.80 -21.14 28.22
CA ARG A 3 -19.53 -21.54 27.60
C ARG A 3 -18.79 -20.27 27.12
N PRO A 4 -17.47 -20.15 27.35
CA PRO A 4 -16.70 -19.07 26.75
C PRO A 4 -16.75 -19.23 25.23
N GLN A 5 -17.33 -18.25 24.55
CA GLN A 5 -17.33 -18.19 23.09
C GLN A 5 -15.88 -18.04 22.62
N ARG A 6 -15.45 -18.93 21.74
CA ARG A 6 -14.12 -18.85 21.11
C ARG A 6 -14.11 -17.62 20.21
N THR A 7 -13.52 -16.53 20.69
CA THR A 7 -13.32 -15.31 19.90
C THR A 7 -12.15 -15.52 18.96
N THR A 8 -12.31 -15.10 17.72
CA THR A 8 -11.31 -15.28 16.65
C THR A 8 -10.23 -14.19 16.70
N GLY A 9 -10.21 -13.38 17.77
CA GLY A 9 -9.35 -12.22 17.94
C GLY A 9 -9.77 -10.99 17.12
N ASN A 10 -10.91 -11.06 16.42
CA ASN A 10 -11.49 -9.93 15.71
C ASN A 10 -13.00 -9.86 15.96
N VAL A 11 -13.42 -8.81 16.67
CA VAL A 11 -14.83 -8.59 17.04
C VAL A 11 -15.77 -8.56 15.84
N PHE A 12 -15.33 -8.08 14.67
CA PHE A 12 -16.18 -8.05 13.48
C PHE A 12 -16.35 -9.45 12.87
N ALA A 13 -15.32 -10.30 12.92
CA ALA A 13 -15.46 -11.69 12.49
C ALA A 13 -16.41 -12.47 13.42
N ASP A 14 -16.31 -12.21 14.73
CA ASP A 14 -17.15 -12.86 15.74
C ASP A 14 -18.63 -12.42 15.63
N LEU A 15 -18.90 -11.25 15.04
CA LEU A 15 -20.24 -10.75 14.71
C LEU A 15 -20.79 -11.25 13.37
N GLY A 16 -20.03 -12.05 12.61
CA GLY A 16 -20.47 -12.69 11.37
C GLY A 16 -20.29 -11.86 10.09
N PHE A 17 -19.50 -10.77 10.14
CA PHE A 17 -19.15 -10.02 8.92
C PHE A 17 -18.24 -10.83 8.00
N SER A 18 -18.32 -10.58 6.69
CA SER A 18 -17.43 -11.23 5.73
C SER A 18 -15.95 -10.93 6.03
N PRO A 19 -15.00 -11.77 5.59
CA PRO A 19 -13.58 -11.52 5.79
C PRO A 19 -13.09 -10.19 5.21
N GLU A 20 -13.72 -9.71 4.14
CA GLU A 20 -13.40 -8.43 3.49
C GLU A 20 -13.95 -7.26 4.31
N GLU A 21 -15.23 -7.28 4.65
CA GLU A 21 -15.86 -6.24 5.49
C GLU A 21 -15.18 -6.14 6.85
N THR A 22 -14.85 -7.28 7.46
CA THR A 22 -14.12 -7.37 8.72
C THR A 22 -12.80 -6.59 8.68
N ARG A 23 -12.06 -6.65 7.56
CA ARG A 23 -10.81 -5.89 7.39
C ARG A 23 -11.09 -4.40 7.25
N HIS A 24 -12.08 -4.02 6.44
CA HIS A 24 -12.46 -2.63 6.25
C HIS A 24 -12.97 -1.99 7.56
N LEU A 25 -13.84 -2.67 8.29
CA LEU A 25 -14.38 -2.24 9.57
C LEU A 25 -13.27 -2.10 10.62
N LYS A 26 -12.32 -3.03 10.66
CA LYS A 26 -11.17 -2.95 11.57
C LYS A 26 -10.28 -1.73 11.29
N VAL A 27 -10.03 -1.41 10.03
CA VAL A 27 -9.26 -0.21 9.67
C VAL A 27 -10.03 1.06 10.07
N ARG A 28 -11.30 1.17 9.66
CA ARG A 28 -12.14 2.33 9.98
C ARG A 28 -12.30 2.53 11.48
N SER A 29 -12.52 1.47 12.26
CA SER A 29 -12.65 1.56 13.71
C SER A 29 -11.36 2.06 14.36
N THR A 30 -10.20 1.58 13.91
CA THR A 30 -8.91 2.00 14.43
C THR A 30 -8.69 3.51 14.20
N LEU A 31 -8.99 4.01 13.00
CA LEU A 31 -8.89 5.42 12.67
C LEU A 31 -9.87 6.28 13.48
N MET A 32 -11.14 5.85 13.59
CA MET A 32 -12.17 6.54 14.34
C MET A 32 -11.81 6.65 15.84
N MET A 33 -11.33 5.56 16.44
CA MET A 33 -10.87 5.56 17.84
C MET A 33 -9.65 6.49 18.05
N ALA A 34 -8.75 6.58 17.07
CA ALA A 34 -7.62 7.50 17.13
C ALA A 34 -8.10 8.96 17.12
N LEU A 35 -9.05 9.29 16.24
CA LEU A 35 -9.62 10.63 16.14
C LEU A 35 -10.39 11.00 17.42
N GLU A 36 -11.19 10.07 17.95
CA GLU A 36 -11.91 10.26 19.21
C GLU A 36 -10.95 10.52 20.38
N ARG A 37 -9.84 9.78 20.46
CA ARG A 37 -8.80 10.03 21.46
C ARG A 37 -8.20 11.43 21.34
N ILE A 38 -7.95 11.92 20.13
CA ILE A 38 -7.40 13.27 19.93
C ILE A 38 -8.41 14.34 20.36
N ILE A 39 -9.69 14.19 19.98
CA ILE A 39 -10.76 15.12 20.37
C ILE A 39 -10.89 15.19 21.90
N LYS A 40 -10.92 14.02 22.56
CA LYS A 40 -10.99 13.94 24.03
C LYS A 40 -9.74 14.49 24.71
N ALA A 41 -8.55 14.15 24.23
CA ALA A 41 -7.29 14.62 24.81
C ALA A 41 -7.13 16.14 24.73
N ARG A 42 -7.70 16.77 23.70
CA ARG A 42 -7.72 18.23 23.54
C ARG A 42 -8.88 18.92 24.26
N GLY A 43 -9.80 18.17 24.87
CA GLY A 43 -10.98 18.72 25.54
C GLY A 43 -11.94 19.46 24.60
N LEU A 44 -11.96 19.10 23.31
CA LEU A 44 -12.78 19.80 22.32
C LEU A 44 -14.25 19.42 22.50
N THR A 45 -15.13 20.43 22.50
CA THR A 45 -16.57 20.18 22.38
C THR A 45 -16.90 19.72 20.96
N GLN A 46 -18.07 19.10 20.77
CA GLN A 46 -18.51 18.67 19.43
C GLN A 46 -18.59 19.84 18.43
N GLN A 47 -18.96 21.03 18.90
CA GLN A 47 -19.01 22.23 18.06
C GLN A 47 -17.61 22.73 17.69
N GLN A 48 -16.67 22.76 18.64
CA GLN A 48 -15.28 23.14 18.36
C GLN A 48 -14.62 22.17 17.39
N ALA A 49 -14.86 20.86 17.56
CA ALA A 49 -14.41 19.85 16.61
C ALA A 49 -15.04 20.05 15.23
N ALA A 50 -16.33 20.38 15.16
CA ALA A 50 -17.02 20.64 13.88
C ALA A 50 -16.36 21.81 13.12
N THR A 51 -16.05 22.89 13.84
CA THR A 51 -15.32 24.03 13.28
C THR A 51 -13.89 23.66 12.86
N LEU A 52 -13.16 22.91 13.69
CA LEU A 52 -11.79 22.50 13.40
C LEU A 52 -11.70 21.62 12.15
N PHE A 53 -12.64 20.69 11.98
CA PHE A 53 -12.67 19.77 10.85
C PHE A 53 -13.44 20.31 9.63
N GLY A 54 -14.06 21.49 9.73
CA GLY A 54 -14.87 22.06 8.65
C GLY A 54 -16.09 21.22 8.28
N VAL A 55 -16.68 20.49 9.24
CA VAL A 55 -17.85 19.62 9.04
C VAL A 55 -19.03 20.08 9.90
N ALA A 56 -20.24 19.63 9.57
CA ALA A 56 -21.41 19.92 10.39
C ALA A 56 -21.34 19.21 11.76
N GLN A 57 -21.87 19.83 12.82
CA GLN A 57 -21.92 19.23 14.16
C GLN A 57 -22.55 17.83 14.22
N PRO A 58 -23.66 17.52 13.51
CA PRO A 58 -24.22 16.16 13.50
C PRO A 58 -23.22 15.10 13.02
N ARG A 59 -22.29 15.48 12.14
CA ARG A 59 -21.21 14.60 11.67
C ARG A 59 -20.25 14.26 12.81
N ILE A 60 -19.89 15.24 13.64
CA ILE A 60 -19.06 14.99 14.83
C ILE A 60 -19.81 14.14 15.85
N SER A 61 -21.10 14.37 16.04
CA SER A 61 -21.93 13.53 16.90
C SER A 61 -21.94 12.07 16.43
N ASP A 62 -22.15 11.83 15.13
CA ASP A 62 -22.08 10.48 14.54
C ASP A 62 -20.71 9.82 14.74
N LEU A 63 -19.63 10.60 14.65
CA LEU A 63 -18.26 10.13 14.93
C LEU A 63 -18.11 9.71 16.40
N MET A 64 -18.56 10.53 17.35
CA MET A 64 -18.51 10.26 18.79
C MET A 64 -19.42 9.10 19.21
N CYS A 65 -20.52 8.88 18.50
CA CYS A 65 -21.41 7.73 18.70
C CYS A 65 -20.90 6.44 18.02
N GLY A 66 -19.75 6.48 17.33
CA GLY A 66 -19.14 5.29 16.73
C GLY A 66 -19.88 4.77 15.48
N LYS A 67 -20.62 5.62 14.75
CA LYS A 67 -21.37 5.22 13.54
C LYS A 67 -20.44 4.99 12.35
N ILE A 68 -19.62 3.94 12.41
CA ILE A 68 -18.57 3.59 11.45
C ILE A 68 -19.07 3.54 10.00
N ASP A 69 -20.28 3.05 9.76
CA ASP A 69 -20.82 2.89 8.41
C ASP A 69 -21.01 4.21 7.66
N ARG A 70 -21.09 5.31 8.41
CA ARG A 70 -21.25 6.65 7.83
C ARG A 70 -19.93 7.26 7.36
N PHE A 71 -18.77 6.65 7.67
CA PHE A 71 -17.45 7.20 7.38
C PHE A 71 -16.65 6.29 6.45
N SER A 72 -16.00 6.89 5.45
CA SER A 72 -14.97 6.22 4.66
C SER A 72 -13.63 6.30 5.37
N SER A 73 -12.71 5.39 5.05
CA SER A 73 -11.34 5.42 5.57
C SER A 73 -10.63 6.72 5.17
N ASP A 74 -10.80 7.18 3.94
CA ASP A 74 -10.16 8.40 3.42
C ASP A 74 -10.58 9.63 4.21
N MET A 75 -11.88 9.79 4.48
CA MET A 75 -12.37 10.91 5.29
C MET A 75 -11.79 10.88 6.71
N LEU A 76 -11.66 9.69 7.31
CA LEU A 76 -11.06 9.58 8.65
C LEU A 76 -9.57 9.95 8.63
N ILE A 77 -8.86 9.60 7.55
CA ILE A 77 -7.46 10.00 7.36
C ILE A 77 -7.35 11.52 7.22
N ASP A 78 -8.20 12.15 6.40
CA ASP A 78 -8.22 13.61 6.22
C ASP A 78 -8.53 14.36 7.52
N MET A 79 -9.45 13.83 8.33
CA MET A 79 -9.73 14.40 9.65
C MET A 79 -8.54 14.23 10.61
N LEU A 80 -7.86 13.09 10.57
CA LEU A 80 -6.66 12.86 11.40
C LEU A 80 -5.51 13.78 11.00
N THR A 81 -5.27 14.00 9.71
CA THR A 81 -4.24 14.93 9.23
C THR A 81 -4.59 16.37 9.59
N THR A 82 -5.86 16.78 9.48
CA THR A 82 -6.37 18.08 9.93
C THR A 82 -6.20 18.25 11.45
N ALA A 83 -6.36 17.17 12.22
CA ALA A 83 -6.06 17.18 13.65
C ALA A 83 -4.55 17.27 13.93
N GLY A 84 -3.67 17.22 12.94
CA GLY A 84 -2.21 17.24 13.13
C GLY A 84 -1.64 15.89 13.56
N ALA A 85 -2.31 14.78 13.24
CA ALA A 85 -1.78 13.43 13.42
C ALA A 85 -1.09 12.93 12.14
N GLU A 86 0.02 12.22 12.29
CA GLU A 86 0.68 11.51 11.20
C GLU A 86 0.09 10.10 11.05
N VAL A 87 -0.39 9.75 9.86
CA VAL A 87 -0.92 8.41 9.56
C VAL A 87 0.10 7.63 8.73
N ARG A 88 0.55 6.48 9.24
CA ARG A 88 1.44 5.56 8.52
C ARG A 88 0.71 4.26 8.17
N VAL A 89 0.69 3.91 6.88
CA VAL A 89 0.11 2.66 6.38
C VAL A 89 1.24 1.66 6.11
N GLN A 90 1.14 0.47 6.69
CA GLN A 90 2.06 -0.63 6.42
C GLN A 90 1.31 -1.74 5.69
N VAL A 91 1.82 -2.15 4.53
CA VAL A 91 1.30 -3.29 3.77
C VAL A 91 2.22 -4.48 4.01
N ARG A 92 1.65 -5.58 4.48
CA ARG A 92 2.38 -6.86 4.62
C ARG A 92 1.78 -7.87 3.65
N PRO A 93 2.60 -8.57 2.84
CA PRO A 93 2.09 -9.62 1.99
C PRO A 93 1.53 -10.74 2.86
N THR A 94 0.24 -11.02 2.72
CA THR A 94 -0.35 -12.24 3.24
C THR A 94 -0.13 -13.35 2.23
N ARG A 95 -0.09 -14.62 2.68
CA ARG A 95 0.02 -15.79 1.78
C ARG A 95 -0.92 -15.59 0.57
N PRO A 96 -0.41 -15.66 -0.67
CA PRO A 96 -1.24 -15.45 -1.84
C PRO A 96 -2.43 -16.42 -1.80
N PRO A 97 -3.63 -15.97 -2.23
CA PRO A 97 -4.78 -16.86 -2.32
C PRO A 97 -4.39 -18.06 -3.16
N ALA A 98 -4.77 -19.26 -2.72
CA ALA A 98 -4.32 -20.54 -3.26
C ALA A 98 -4.74 -20.80 -4.74
N THR A 99 -5.28 -19.80 -5.44
CA THR A 99 -5.83 -19.89 -6.79
C THR A 99 -4.93 -19.34 -7.89
N ALA A 100 -3.73 -18.82 -7.59
CA ALA A 100 -2.76 -18.43 -8.62
C ALA A 100 -1.80 -19.56 -9.04
N ALA A 101 -2.22 -20.83 -8.93
CA ALA A 101 -1.61 -21.92 -9.68
C ALA A 101 -2.16 -21.89 -11.12
N THR A 102 -1.81 -20.85 -11.88
CA THR A 102 -1.90 -20.91 -13.33
C THR A 102 -0.99 -22.05 -13.76
N ARG A 103 -1.60 -23.17 -14.16
CA ARG A 103 -0.90 -24.25 -14.85
C ARG A 103 -0.03 -23.59 -15.94
N PRO A 104 1.28 -23.91 -16.02
CA PRO A 104 2.08 -23.39 -17.12
C PRO A 104 1.39 -23.74 -18.44
N PRO A 105 1.42 -22.85 -19.46
CA PRO A 105 0.92 -23.22 -20.78
C PRO A 105 1.63 -24.50 -21.21
N SER A 106 0.84 -25.50 -21.57
CA SER A 106 1.30 -26.77 -22.12
C SER A 106 2.41 -26.49 -23.12
N ALA A 107 3.57 -27.12 -22.94
CA ALA A 107 4.72 -26.97 -23.83
C ALA A 107 4.28 -27.02 -25.30
N PRO A 108 4.88 -26.19 -26.19
CA PRO A 108 4.62 -26.33 -27.62
C PRO A 108 5.01 -27.76 -28.02
N THR A 109 4.03 -28.51 -28.54
CA THR A 109 4.26 -29.77 -29.23
C THR A 109 5.35 -29.54 -30.28
N ARG A 110 6.45 -30.29 -30.17
CA ARG A 110 7.52 -30.34 -31.16
C ARG A 110 6.90 -30.65 -32.53
N ASP A 111 6.80 -29.66 -33.40
CA ASP A 111 6.61 -29.92 -34.81
C ASP A 111 7.89 -30.59 -35.32
N SER A 112 7.74 -31.85 -35.70
CA SER A 112 8.81 -32.72 -36.16
C SER A 112 8.89 -32.63 -37.68
N SER A 113 9.22 -31.46 -38.21
CA SER A 113 9.19 -31.22 -39.66
C SER A 113 10.31 -30.28 -40.12
N ASP A 114 11.56 -30.52 -39.72
CA ASP A 114 12.72 -29.97 -40.45
C ASP A 114 13.91 -30.93 -40.36
N ARG A 115 13.85 -31.96 -41.20
CA ARG A 115 14.97 -32.87 -41.49
C ARG A 115 15.31 -32.81 -42.97
N VAL A 116 15.97 -31.73 -43.39
CA VAL A 116 16.69 -31.54 -44.67
C VAL A 116 17.64 -30.37 -44.41
N SER A 117 18.91 -30.30 -44.78
CA SER A 117 19.91 -31.22 -45.26
C SER A 117 21.25 -30.54 -44.99
N ARG A 118 22.27 -31.34 -44.69
CA ARG A 118 23.67 -30.89 -44.56
C ARG A 118 24.17 -30.36 -45.91
N SER A 119 24.94 -29.28 -45.91
CA SER A 119 26.33 -29.24 -46.44
C SER A 119 26.89 -27.81 -46.56
N GLY A 120 28.20 -27.68 -46.31
CA GLY A 120 29.05 -26.49 -46.59
C GLY A 120 29.50 -25.77 -45.32
N ARG A 121 30.67 -26.08 -44.70
CA ARG A 121 32.03 -25.54 -45.00
C ARG A 121 32.01 -24.01 -45.20
N SER A 122 32.86 -23.17 -44.60
CA SER A 122 34.15 -23.36 -43.91
C SER A 122 34.58 -22.03 -43.24
N SER A 123 35.49 -22.17 -42.27
CA SER A 123 36.66 -21.30 -42.01
C SER A 123 36.46 -19.80 -41.74
N GLY A 124 36.76 -19.36 -40.52
CA GLY A 124 37.10 -17.95 -40.27
C GLY A 124 37.16 -17.53 -38.81
N SER A 125 38.29 -17.74 -38.16
CA SER A 125 38.73 -17.01 -36.95
C SER A 125 40.25 -16.97 -36.99
N PRO A 126 40.96 -16.07 -36.27
CA PRO A 126 40.53 -14.86 -35.54
C PRO A 126 41.47 -13.65 -35.83
N ARG A 127 41.22 -12.47 -35.24
CA ARG A 127 42.30 -11.63 -34.65
C ARG A 127 41.76 -10.43 -33.83
N PRO A 128 42.44 -10.04 -32.74
CA PRO A 128 41.99 -9.01 -31.79
C PRO A 128 42.65 -7.62 -32.02
N SER A 129 41.99 -6.58 -31.47
CA SER A 129 42.44 -5.32 -30.81
C SER A 129 43.83 -4.73 -31.10
N PRO A 130 44.02 -3.38 -31.15
CA PRO A 130 43.94 -2.56 -29.92
C PRO A 130 43.49 -1.07 -30.02
N ALA A 131 43.31 -0.48 -28.83
CA ALA A 131 42.94 0.87 -28.37
C ALA A 131 43.81 2.06 -28.92
N PRO A 132 43.92 3.28 -28.32
CA PRO A 132 43.13 4.02 -27.29
C PRO A 132 42.92 5.53 -27.66
N ARG A 133 42.49 6.36 -26.67
CA ARG A 133 42.70 7.84 -26.47
C ARG A 133 41.43 8.69 -26.71
N GLY A 134 41.07 9.69 -25.90
CA GLY A 134 41.67 10.35 -24.73
C GLY A 134 40.57 10.90 -23.80
N ARG A 135 40.81 11.05 -22.48
CA ARG A 135 41.23 12.30 -21.81
C ARG A 135 40.64 13.55 -22.50
N SER A 136 39.77 14.36 -21.89
CA SER A 136 40.12 15.22 -20.75
C SER A 136 38.89 15.82 -20.05
N ARG A 137 38.81 15.69 -18.72
CA ARG A 137 38.38 16.76 -17.79
C ARG A 137 39.63 17.64 -17.53
N PRO A 138 39.59 18.94 -17.20
CA PRO A 138 38.77 19.61 -16.16
C PRO A 138 38.22 20.98 -16.67
N ALA A 139 37.69 21.97 -15.95
CA ALA A 139 37.69 22.35 -14.55
C ALA A 139 36.47 23.25 -14.28
N SER A 140 35.88 23.12 -13.10
CA SER A 140 35.03 24.16 -12.51
C SER A 140 35.91 25.29 -11.94
N PRO A 141 35.40 26.53 -11.94
CA PRO A 141 35.69 27.43 -10.83
C PRO A 141 34.38 27.94 -10.20
N ARG A 142 34.19 27.64 -8.91
CA ARG A 142 33.44 28.48 -7.97
C ARG A 142 34.38 29.59 -7.44
N PRO A 143 33.94 30.47 -6.53
CA PRO A 143 33.02 31.59 -6.71
C PRO A 143 33.76 32.92 -6.42
N ARG A 144 33.18 34.08 -6.77
CA ARG A 144 33.59 35.35 -6.17
C ARG A 144 32.40 35.97 -5.45
N ARG A 145 32.52 35.98 -4.12
CA ARG A 145 31.87 36.95 -3.24
C ARG A 145 32.38 38.34 -3.63
N SER A 146 31.49 39.31 -3.68
CA SER A 146 31.83 40.73 -3.51
C SER A 146 30.67 41.43 -2.82
N CYS A 147 31.04 42.03 -1.68
CA CYS A 147 30.41 43.10 -0.89
C CYS A 147 28.94 42.97 -0.49
#